data_AF-A0A075NYQ1-F1
#
_entry.id   AF-A0A075NYQ1-F1
#
_cell.length_a   1.000
_cell.length_b   1.000
_cell.length_c   1.000
_cell.angle_alpha   90.00
_cell.angle_beta   90.00
_cell.angle_gamma   90.00
#
_symmetry.space_group_name_H-M   'P 1'
#
loop_
_entity.id
_entity.type
_entity.pdbx_description
1 polymer ?
#
loop_
_entity_poly.entity_id
_entity_poly.type
_entity_poly.pdbx_seq_one_letter_code
_entity_poly.pdbx_strand_id
1 'polypeptide(L)'
;MRNLKRFLSTAILGLGLTSFNASSAFINFNDYTASGFANQAISGTATSSADGSTLTLEGNLWVSISELFNITADSTLYFTMEAAGVAAEWYGIGLEDDNSITASTIFQLGGTESTSANQISTYTYGDGAVDFVIDVGSSFTGVFDRLLFILDADNVSGASVSFSNVEICNDTVNCESLSSPSVSVSAPGALGLFTLSCIALAVRRKRFIA
;
A
#
# COMPACT_ATOMS: atom_id res chain seq x y z
N MET A 1 45.67 40.91 -33.58
CA MET A 1 45.68 40.26 -32.25
C MET A 1 44.65 40.93 -31.35
N ARG A 2 43.46 40.36 -31.17
CA ARG A 2 42.55 40.73 -30.07
C ARG A 2 41.69 39.51 -29.74
N ASN A 3 42.05 38.84 -28.65
CA ASN A 3 41.46 37.61 -28.15
C ASN A 3 40.10 37.90 -27.51
N LEU A 4 39.02 37.41 -28.11
CA LEU A 4 37.68 37.42 -27.51
C LEU A 4 37.51 36.14 -26.69
N LYS A 5 37.72 36.23 -25.37
CA LYS A 5 37.43 35.14 -24.43
C LYS A 5 35.90 34.99 -24.34
N ARG A 6 35.39 33.89 -24.89
CA ARG A 6 34.02 33.42 -24.66
C ARG A 6 33.92 32.91 -23.22
N PHE A 7 33.13 33.59 -22.39
CA PHE A 7 32.61 33.01 -21.15
C PHE A 7 31.18 32.55 -21.46
N LEU A 8 31.03 31.24 -21.67
CA LEU A 8 29.74 30.59 -21.75
C LEU A 8 29.45 30.03 -20.35
N SER A 9 28.70 30.77 -19.54
CA SER A 9 28.18 30.28 -18.26
C SER A 9 27.03 29.31 -18.54
N THR A 10 27.33 28.02 -18.58
CA THR A 10 26.31 26.96 -18.56
C THR A 10 25.75 26.86 -17.14
N ALA A 11 24.61 27.52 -16.91
CA ALA A 11 23.77 27.21 -15.76
C ALA A 11 23.11 25.85 -16.03
N ILE A 12 23.62 24.79 -15.42
CA ILE A 12 22.96 23.49 -15.40
C ILE A 12 21.76 23.65 -14.48
N LEU A 13 20.59 23.83 -15.08
CA LEU A 13 19.31 23.76 -14.41
C LEU A 13 19.10 22.29 -14.03
N GLY A 14 19.52 21.92 -12.82
CA GLY A 14 19.18 20.64 -12.22
C GLY A 14 17.68 20.64 -11.95
N LEU A 15 16.88 20.18 -12.91
CA LEU A 15 15.55 19.68 -12.64
C LEU A 15 15.73 18.47 -11.71
N GLY A 16 15.56 18.71 -10.41
CA GLY A 16 15.34 17.64 -9.46
C GLY A 16 14.09 16.90 -9.91
N LEU A 17 14.28 15.71 -10.49
CA LEU A 17 13.24 14.71 -10.53
C LEU A 17 13.01 14.31 -9.07
N THR A 18 12.06 14.98 -8.41
CA THR A 18 11.51 14.46 -7.17
C THR A 18 10.74 13.21 -7.56
N SER A 19 11.39 12.06 -7.40
CA SER A 19 10.68 10.79 -7.36
C SER A 19 9.63 10.90 -6.27
N PHE A 20 8.37 10.90 -6.67
CA PHE A 20 7.26 10.66 -5.76
C PHE A 20 7.45 9.21 -5.30
N ASN A 21 8.07 9.04 -4.14
CA ASN A 21 7.97 7.76 -3.44
C ASN A 21 6.47 7.55 -3.23
N ALA A 22 5.95 6.42 -3.71
CA ALA A 22 4.59 6.00 -3.37
C ALA A 22 4.46 6.13 -1.85
N SER A 23 3.48 6.90 -1.41
CA SER A 23 3.26 7.12 0.01
C SER A 23 2.82 5.78 0.60
N SER A 24 3.69 5.17 1.41
CA SER A 24 3.34 4.13 2.39
C SER A 24 2.31 4.73 3.35
N ALA A 25 1.04 4.68 2.98
CA ALA A 25 -0.02 5.18 3.81
C ALA A 25 -1.31 4.45 3.47
N PHE A 26 -2.07 4.16 4.53
CA PHE A 26 -3.44 3.73 4.38
C PHE A 26 -4.24 4.77 3.63
N ILE A 27 -5.05 4.29 2.69
CA ILE A 27 -6.06 5.07 2.00
C ILE A 27 -7.11 5.48 3.04
N ASN A 28 -7.31 6.79 3.14
CA ASN A 28 -8.40 7.37 3.93
C ASN A 28 -9.60 7.61 3.02
N PHE A 29 -10.61 6.76 3.10
CA PHE A 29 -11.80 6.81 2.26
C PHE A 29 -12.64 8.09 2.43
N ASN A 30 -12.39 8.91 3.46
CA ASN A 30 -13.04 10.22 3.59
C ASN A 30 -12.42 11.30 2.69
N ASP A 31 -11.24 11.03 2.12
CA ASP A 31 -10.57 11.93 1.16
C ASP A 31 -11.08 11.72 -0.29
N TYR A 32 -11.92 10.70 -0.50
CA TYR A 32 -12.42 10.31 -1.81
C TYR A 32 -13.95 10.28 -1.86
N THR A 33 -14.49 10.36 -3.08
CA THR A 33 -15.89 10.02 -3.36
C THR A 33 -15.92 8.73 -4.15
N ALA A 34 -16.51 7.68 -3.57
CA ALA A 34 -16.75 6.42 -4.29
C ALA A 34 -17.70 6.67 -5.46
N SER A 35 -17.24 6.32 -6.66
CA SER A 35 -17.99 6.51 -7.91
C SER A 35 -18.37 5.15 -8.49
N GLY A 36 -19.61 5.02 -8.98
CA GLY A 36 -20.06 3.79 -9.64
C GLY A 36 -19.15 3.42 -10.81
N PHE A 37 -18.83 2.13 -10.93
CA PHE A 37 -17.89 1.64 -11.93
C PHE A 37 -18.60 0.92 -13.09
N ALA A 38 -18.14 1.22 -14.32
CA ALA A 38 -18.69 0.69 -15.56
C ALA A 38 -20.24 0.74 -15.59
N ASN A 39 -20.89 -0.35 -15.99
CA ASN A 39 -22.33 -0.57 -15.88
C ASN A 39 -22.69 -1.50 -14.70
N GLN A 40 -21.80 -1.65 -13.72
CA GLN A 40 -21.90 -2.62 -12.62
C GLN A 40 -22.25 -1.97 -11.26
N ALA A 41 -22.52 -0.67 -11.24
CA ALA A 41 -23.13 -0.01 -10.08
C ALA A 41 -24.67 -0.18 -10.09
N ILE A 42 -25.13 -1.43 -9.94
CA ILE A 42 -26.54 -1.80 -10.13
C ILE A 42 -27.43 -1.29 -8.99
N SER A 43 -27.07 -1.58 -7.74
CA SER A 43 -27.86 -1.20 -6.57
C SER A 43 -27.08 -1.20 -5.27
N GLY A 44 -27.45 -0.32 -4.34
CA GLY A 44 -26.91 -0.30 -2.98
C GLY A 44 -26.11 0.95 -2.67
N THR A 45 -25.18 0.85 -1.72
CA THR A 45 -24.45 2.00 -1.17
C THR A 45 -22.99 1.69 -0.88
N ALA A 46 -22.14 2.70 -1.05
CA ALA A 46 -20.76 2.71 -0.58
C ALA A 46 -20.64 3.73 0.56
N THR A 47 -20.21 3.29 1.73
CA THR A 47 -20.14 4.12 2.94
C THR A 47 -18.76 4.02 3.57
N SER A 48 -18.11 5.17 3.77
CA SER A 48 -16.85 5.27 4.51
C SER A 48 -17.10 5.30 6.02
N SER A 49 -16.22 4.67 6.80
CA SER A 49 -16.22 4.77 8.25
C SER A 49 -15.84 6.18 8.74
N ALA A 50 -16.21 6.52 9.98
CA ALA A 50 -15.96 7.85 10.52
C ALA A 50 -14.47 8.21 10.63
N ASP A 51 -13.61 7.22 10.85
CA ASP A 51 -12.14 7.35 10.83
C ASP A 51 -11.54 7.22 9.43
N GLY A 52 -12.37 6.90 8.42
CA GLY A 52 -11.98 6.78 7.02
C GLY A 52 -11.17 5.54 6.67
N SER A 53 -10.93 4.64 7.63
CA SER A 53 -10.11 3.44 7.43
C SER A 53 -10.83 2.34 6.64
N THR A 54 -12.17 2.40 6.54
CA THR A 54 -13.00 1.34 5.98
C THR A 54 -13.99 1.87 4.95
N LEU A 55 -14.10 1.18 3.81
CA LEU A 55 -15.17 1.33 2.84
C LEU A 55 -16.08 0.10 2.87
N THR A 56 -17.36 0.31 3.15
CA THR A 56 -18.37 -0.76 3.15
C THR A 56 -19.27 -0.62 1.94
N LEU A 57 -19.38 -1.71 1.17
CA LEU A 57 -20.36 -1.87 0.10
C LEU A 57 -21.53 -2.72 0.59
N GLU A 58 -22.75 -2.33 0.22
CA GLU A 58 -23.97 -3.11 0.42
C GLU A 58 -24.72 -3.22 -0.92
N GLY A 59 -25.40 -4.34 -1.16
CA GLY A 59 -26.20 -4.56 -2.37
C GLY A 59 -25.46 -5.33 -3.46
N ASN A 60 -25.54 -4.84 -4.70
CA ASN A 60 -24.82 -5.33 -5.87
C ASN A 60 -24.17 -4.12 -6.54
N LEU A 61 -22.92 -3.87 -6.18
CA LEU A 61 -22.29 -2.58 -6.34
C LEU A 61 -20.80 -2.72 -6.62
N TRP A 62 -20.40 -2.19 -7.77
CA TRP A 62 -19.00 -1.95 -8.11
C TRP A 62 -18.73 -0.45 -8.05
N VAL A 63 -17.74 -0.05 -7.27
CA VAL A 63 -17.32 1.35 -7.14
C VAL A 63 -15.82 1.50 -7.20
N SER A 64 -15.37 2.68 -7.55
CA SER A 64 -13.96 3.03 -7.54
C SER A 64 -13.71 4.35 -6.82
N ILE A 65 -12.50 4.52 -6.30
CA ILE A 65 -11.96 5.81 -5.90
C ILE A 65 -10.91 6.24 -6.91
N SER A 66 -10.80 7.55 -7.16
CA SER A 66 -9.86 8.09 -8.15
C SER A 66 -8.60 8.61 -7.48
N GLU A 67 -7.46 8.06 -7.89
CA GLU A 67 -6.11 8.47 -7.51
C GLU A 67 -5.13 7.91 -8.54
N LEU A 68 -3.97 8.55 -8.67
CA LEU A 68 -2.91 8.06 -9.55
C LEU A 68 -2.07 6.99 -8.84
N PHE A 69 -2.21 5.74 -9.24
CA PHE A 69 -1.45 4.61 -8.73
C PHE A 69 -0.35 4.21 -9.72
N ASN A 70 0.92 4.28 -9.31
CA ASN A 70 2.04 3.82 -10.11
C ASN A 70 2.55 2.46 -9.60
N ILE A 71 2.10 1.38 -10.25
CA ILE A 71 2.43 0.00 -9.92
C ILE A 71 3.73 -0.40 -10.60
N THR A 72 4.70 -0.78 -9.77
CA THR A 72 6.01 -1.29 -10.13
C THR A 72 6.09 -2.80 -9.89
N ALA A 73 7.16 -3.46 -10.33
CA ALA A 73 7.34 -4.90 -10.11
C ALA A 73 7.38 -5.30 -8.63
N ASP A 74 7.75 -4.37 -7.74
CA ASP A 74 7.87 -4.59 -6.31
C ASP A 74 6.63 -4.11 -5.54
N SER A 75 5.54 -3.76 -6.24
CA SER A 75 4.34 -3.24 -5.59
C SER A 75 3.54 -4.33 -4.88
N THR A 76 3.09 -4.00 -3.67
CA THR A 76 2.21 -4.84 -2.85
C THR A 76 0.93 -4.08 -2.53
N LEU A 77 -0.20 -4.77 -2.67
CA LEU A 77 -1.53 -4.32 -2.24
C LEU A 77 -1.88 -5.07 -0.95
N TYR A 78 -2.13 -4.33 0.12
CA TYR A 78 -2.58 -4.84 1.41
C TYR A 78 -3.96 -4.30 1.73
N PHE A 79 -4.82 -5.13 2.32
CA PHE A 79 -6.09 -4.72 2.91
C PHE A 79 -6.67 -5.83 3.79
N THR A 80 -7.57 -5.46 4.69
CA THR A 80 -8.44 -6.41 5.39
C THR A 80 -9.80 -6.44 4.70
N MET A 81 -10.37 -7.62 4.51
CA MET A 81 -11.72 -7.81 3.97
C MET A 81 -12.60 -8.56 4.97
N GLU A 82 -13.85 -8.14 5.11
CA GLU A 82 -14.89 -8.88 5.83
C GLU A 82 -16.21 -8.82 5.06
N ALA A 83 -16.80 -9.96 4.74
CA ALA A 83 -18.14 -10.04 4.15
C ALA A 83 -19.20 -10.39 5.20
N ALA A 84 -20.37 -9.77 5.07
CA ALA A 84 -21.49 -9.93 6.00
C ALA A 84 -22.82 -10.08 5.25
N GLY A 85 -23.87 -10.43 6.00
CA GLY A 85 -25.22 -10.54 5.47
C GLY A 85 -25.43 -11.82 4.67
N VAL A 86 -25.43 -11.76 3.34
CA VAL A 86 -25.58 -12.92 2.44
C VAL A 86 -24.33 -13.10 1.58
N ALA A 87 -23.94 -14.35 1.30
CA ALA A 87 -22.82 -14.66 0.43
C ALA A 87 -23.06 -14.13 -0.99
N ALA A 88 -22.09 -13.40 -1.52
CA ALA A 88 -22.12 -12.79 -2.84
C ALA A 88 -21.51 -13.73 -3.90
N GLU A 89 -21.76 -13.43 -5.17
CA GLU A 89 -21.23 -14.18 -6.32
C GLU A 89 -19.74 -13.91 -6.51
N TRP A 90 -19.32 -12.67 -6.27
CA TRP A 90 -17.92 -12.28 -6.35
C TRP A 90 -17.59 -11.10 -5.42
N TYR A 91 -16.52 -11.28 -4.65
CA TYR A 91 -15.81 -10.19 -3.96
C TYR A 91 -14.49 -9.91 -4.66
N GLY A 92 -14.23 -8.65 -5.00
CA GLY A 92 -13.04 -8.30 -5.78
C GLY A 92 -12.47 -6.93 -5.46
N ILE A 93 -11.20 -6.77 -5.86
CA ILE A 93 -10.46 -5.51 -5.80
C ILE A 93 -9.51 -5.44 -7.01
N GLY A 94 -9.26 -4.26 -7.55
CA GLY A 94 -8.40 -4.14 -8.75
C GLY A 94 -7.99 -2.72 -9.06
N LEU A 95 -7.13 -2.56 -10.08
CA LEU A 95 -6.75 -1.24 -10.59
C LEU A 95 -7.18 -1.10 -12.05
N GLU A 96 -7.63 0.09 -12.42
CA GLU A 96 -8.11 0.41 -13.77
C GLU A 96 -7.59 1.78 -14.19
N ASP A 97 -7.44 1.98 -15.50
CA ASP A 97 -7.02 3.24 -16.12
C ASP A 97 -8.14 3.90 -16.94
N ASP A 98 -9.31 3.27 -16.99
CA ASP A 98 -10.54 3.78 -17.57
C ASP A 98 -11.79 3.28 -16.81
N ASN A 99 -12.98 3.52 -17.36
CA ASN A 99 -14.24 3.03 -16.78
C ASN A 99 -14.76 1.76 -17.46
N SER A 100 -13.87 0.84 -17.81
CA SER A 100 -14.12 -0.45 -18.44
C SER A 100 -13.49 -1.57 -17.64
N ILE A 101 -14.02 -2.79 -17.73
CA ILE A 101 -13.50 -3.93 -16.95
C ILE A 101 -12.29 -4.55 -17.67
N THR A 102 -11.15 -4.60 -16.98
CA THR A 102 -9.93 -5.26 -17.43
C THR A 102 -9.61 -6.44 -16.51
N ALA A 103 -10.04 -7.65 -16.89
CA ALA A 103 -9.93 -8.83 -16.03
C ALA A 103 -8.51 -9.12 -15.51
N SER A 104 -7.47 -8.82 -16.30
CA SER A 104 -6.08 -9.04 -15.90
C SER A 104 -5.57 -8.10 -14.80
N THR A 105 -6.29 -7.03 -14.47
CA THR A 105 -5.91 -6.05 -13.44
C THR A 105 -6.82 -6.09 -12.20
N ILE A 106 -7.70 -7.10 -12.14
CA ILE A 106 -8.63 -7.34 -11.03
C ILE A 106 -8.26 -8.67 -10.35
N PHE A 107 -8.44 -8.72 -9.04
CA PHE A 107 -8.30 -9.91 -8.22
C PHE A 107 -9.67 -10.37 -7.71
N GLN A 108 -9.95 -11.65 -7.87
CA GLN A 108 -11.06 -12.32 -7.24
C GLN A 108 -10.62 -12.90 -5.89
N LEU A 109 -11.25 -12.42 -4.82
CA LEU A 109 -10.90 -12.70 -3.43
C LEU A 109 -11.70 -13.89 -2.87
N GLY A 110 -12.95 -14.00 -3.33
CA GLY A 110 -13.89 -15.05 -2.98
C GLY A 110 -15.20 -14.89 -3.74
N GLY A 111 -16.23 -15.62 -3.29
CA GLY A 111 -17.55 -15.66 -3.92
C GLY A 111 -17.88 -17.04 -4.49
N THR A 112 -19.12 -17.22 -4.92
CA THR A 112 -19.62 -18.52 -5.40
C THR A 112 -19.33 -18.78 -6.88
N GLU A 113 -19.02 -17.76 -7.67
CA GLU A 113 -18.80 -17.89 -9.11
C GLU A 113 -17.31 -17.80 -9.47
N SER A 114 -16.93 -18.36 -10.61
CA SER A 114 -15.56 -18.22 -11.15
C SER A 114 -15.55 -17.23 -12.30
N THR A 115 -14.61 -16.29 -12.27
CA THR A 115 -14.48 -15.23 -13.28
C THR A 115 -13.19 -15.35 -14.06
N SER A 116 -12.98 -14.48 -15.06
CA SER A 116 -11.71 -14.36 -15.77
C SER A 116 -10.67 -13.48 -15.05
N ALA A 117 -10.99 -12.95 -13.87
CA ALA A 117 -10.06 -12.18 -13.06
C ALA A 117 -8.96 -13.06 -12.44
N ASN A 118 -7.92 -12.43 -11.89
CA ASN A 118 -6.85 -13.16 -11.21
C ASN A 118 -7.40 -13.83 -9.94
N GLN A 119 -7.32 -15.14 -9.86
CA GLN A 119 -7.88 -15.92 -8.75
C GLN A 119 -6.92 -15.95 -7.56
N ILE A 120 -7.31 -15.37 -6.42
CA ILE A 120 -6.54 -15.35 -5.17
C ILE A 120 -7.34 -16.04 -4.04
N SER A 121 -8.25 -16.96 -4.40
CA SER A 121 -9.28 -17.54 -3.52
C SER A 121 -8.73 -17.96 -2.15
N THR A 122 -8.95 -17.10 -1.17
CA THR A 122 -8.54 -17.29 0.23
C THR A 122 -9.65 -16.87 1.18
N TYR A 123 -10.68 -16.16 0.71
CA TYR A 123 -11.86 -15.81 1.48
C TYR A 123 -13.03 -16.75 1.16
N THR A 124 -13.50 -17.46 2.18
CA THR A 124 -14.79 -18.14 2.21
C THR A 124 -15.77 -17.29 3.01
N TYR A 125 -17.01 -17.17 2.53
CA TYR A 125 -18.04 -16.45 3.29
C TYR A 125 -18.19 -17.05 4.69
N GLY A 126 -18.08 -16.18 5.72
CA GLY A 126 -18.10 -16.57 7.13
C GLY A 126 -16.73 -16.65 7.79
N ASP A 127 -15.63 -16.41 7.07
CA ASP A 127 -14.27 -16.38 7.64
C ASP A 127 -14.05 -15.22 8.63
N GLY A 128 -14.93 -14.21 8.61
CA GLY A 128 -14.75 -12.97 9.37
C GLY A 128 -13.77 -12.04 8.67
N ALA A 129 -13.00 -11.25 9.44
CA ALA A 129 -11.98 -10.39 8.88
C ALA A 129 -10.74 -11.20 8.42
N VAL A 130 -10.33 -11.01 7.17
CA VAL A 130 -9.16 -11.67 6.55
C VAL A 130 -8.23 -10.62 5.96
N ASP A 131 -6.95 -10.68 6.31
CA ASP A 131 -5.91 -9.83 5.73
C ASP A 131 -5.41 -10.43 4.41
N PHE A 132 -5.34 -9.60 3.38
CA PHE A 132 -4.82 -9.91 2.08
C PHE A 132 -3.48 -9.21 1.86
N VAL A 133 -2.52 -9.96 1.34
CA VAL A 133 -1.22 -9.46 0.86
C VAL A 133 -1.05 -9.93 -0.56
N ILE A 134 -1.18 -9.03 -1.53
CA ILE A 134 -1.10 -9.36 -2.96
C ILE A 134 0.13 -8.67 -3.54
N ASP A 135 1.06 -9.45 -4.07
CA ASP A 135 2.20 -8.96 -4.86
C ASP A 135 1.70 -8.47 -6.23
N VAL A 136 0.96 -7.36 -6.24
CA VAL A 136 0.28 -6.82 -7.43
C VAL A 136 1.25 -6.57 -8.58
N GLY A 137 2.48 -6.14 -8.27
CA GLY A 137 3.56 -5.93 -9.24
C GLY A 137 3.98 -7.18 -10.02
N SER A 138 3.72 -8.38 -9.48
CA SER A 138 3.96 -9.65 -10.17
C SER A 138 2.87 -10.00 -11.19
N SER A 139 1.67 -9.43 -11.02
CA SER A 139 0.51 -9.65 -11.90
C SER A 139 0.49 -8.63 -13.03
N PHE A 140 0.70 -7.35 -12.70
CA PHE A 140 0.73 -6.27 -13.68
C PHE A 140 1.52 -5.07 -13.15
N THR A 141 2.01 -4.23 -14.07
CA THR A 141 2.68 -2.97 -13.79
C THR A 141 2.12 -1.88 -14.68
N GLY A 142 2.13 -0.63 -14.24
CA GLY A 142 1.61 0.47 -15.02
C GLY A 142 1.16 1.64 -14.17
N VAL A 143 0.50 2.59 -14.83
CA VAL A 143 -0.13 3.74 -14.19
C VAL A 143 -1.63 3.57 -14.32
N PHE A 144 -2.33 3.59 -13.18
CA PHE A 144 -3.77 3.44 -13.06
C PHE A 144 -4.36 4.69 -12.43
N ASP A 145 -5.60 5.03 -12.75
CA ASP A 145 -6.25 6.26 -12.27
C ASP A 145 -7.38 6.00 -11.28
N ARG A 146 -7.61 4.72 -10.94
CA ARG A 146 -8.59 4.31 -9.93
C ARG A 146 -8.29 2.96 -9.29
N LEU A 147 -8.74 2.83 -8.05
CA LEU A 147 -8.81 1.58 -7.30
C LEU A 147 -10.29 1.14 -7.25
N LEU A 148 -10.54 -0.07 -7.76
CA LEU A 148 -11.86 -0.69 -7.93
C LEU A 148 -12.16 -1.63 -6.76
N PHE A 149 -13.39 -1.58 -6.26
CA PHE A 149 -13.95 -2.46 -5.23
C PHE A 149 -15.23 -3.10 -5.77
N ILE A 150 -15.35 -4.42 -5.59
CA ILE A 150 -16.39 -5.23 -6.23
C ILE A 150 -17.17 -5.99 -5.16
N LEU A 151 -18.48 -5.74 -5.15
CA LEU A 151 -19.49 -6.60 -4.55
C LEU A 151 -20.48 -7.00 -5.65
N ASP A 152 -20.30 -8.19 -6.21
CA ASP A 152 -21.17 -8.74 -7.25
C ASP A 152 -22.18 -9.71 -6.64
N ALA A 153 -23.45 -9.40 -6.79
CA ALA A 153 -24.55 -10.05 -6.08
C ALA A 153 -25.87 -9.97 -6.87
N ASP A 154 -25.82 -10.24 -8.17
CA ASP A 154 -26.95 -10.24 -9.10
C ASP A 154 -28.15 -11.07 -8.60
N ASN A 155 -27.90 -12.22 -7.98
CA ASN A 155 -28.95 -13.17 -7.60
C ASN A 155 -29.31 -13.18 -6.10
N VAL A 156 -28.72 -12.29 -5.30
CA VAL A 156 -28.94 -12.22 -3.85
C VAL A 156 -29.22 -10.80 -3.37
N SER A 157 -29.80 -10.68 -2.17
CA SER A 157 -30.02 -9.38 -1.52
C SER A 157 -29.50 -9.42 -0.09
N GLY A 158 -29.02 -8.27 0.40
CA GLY A 158 -28.43 -8.18 1.73
C GLY A 158 -26.98 -8.64 1.79
N ALA A 159 -26.29 -8.75 0.65
CA ALA A 159 -24.84 -8.92 0.63
C ALA A 159 -24.15 -7.62 1.04
N SER A 160 -23.05 -7.75 1.78
CA SER A 160 -22.19 -6.64 2.15
C SER A 160 -20.74 -7.09 2.23
N VAL A 161 -19.81 -6.19 1.92
CA VAL A 161 -18.38 -6.38 2.07
C VAL A 161 -17.73 -5.08 2.56
N SER A 162 -16.83 -5.20 3.51
CA SER A 162 -15.98 -4.11 4.00
C SER A 162 -14.54 -4.34 3.56
N PHE A 163 -13.89 -3.27 3.10
CA PHE A 163 -12.47 -3.19 2.83
C PHE A 163 -11.85 -2.19 3.80
N SER A 164 -10.94 -2.64 4.65
CA SER A 164 -10.31 -1.84 5.69
C SER A 164 -8.80 -1.78 5.52
N ASN A 165 -8.19 -0.69 6.00
CA ASN A 165 -6.73 -0.54 6.05
C ASN A 165 -6.07 -0.79 4.69
N VAL A 166 -6.68 -0.27 3.61
CA VAL A 166 -6.17 -0.49 2.26
C VAL A 166 -4.91 0.34 2.06
N GLU A 167 -3.84 -0.27 1.59
CA GLU A 167 -2.60 0.42 1.23
C GLU A 167 -1.95 -0.22 -0.01
N ILE A 168 -1.25 0.61 -0.79
CA ILE A 168 -0.41 0.17 -1.90
C ILE A 168 0.98 0.73 -1.68
N CYS A 169 1.98 -0.14 -1.55
CA CYS A 169 3.37 0.26 -1.38
C CYS A 169 4.23 -0.23 -2.55
N ASN A 170 5.32 0.48 -2.83
CA ASN A 170 6.38 0.02 -3.72
C ASN A 170 7.52 -0.50 -2.84
N ASP A 171 7.67 -1.82 -2.77
CA ASP A 171 8.44 -2.61 -1.80
C ASP A 171 7.71 -2.84 -0.46
N THR A 172 7.53 -4.12 -0.12
CA THR A 172 6.92 -4.61 1.13
C THR A 172 7.51 -4.00 2.41
N VAL A 173 8.79 -3.61 2.42
CA VAL A 173 9.39 -2.93 3.59
C VAL A 173 8.82 -1.52 3.82
N ASN A 174 8.19 -0.96 2.79
CA ASN A 174 7.49 0.32 2.78
C ASN A 174 5.96 0.13 2.82
N CYS A 175 5.43 -1.03 3.24
CA CYS A 175 4.02 -1.16 3.59
C CYS A 175 3.90 -1.00 5.11
N GLU A 176 3.07 -0.08 5.61
CA GLU A 176 2.93 0.14 7.06
C GLU A 176 2.51 -1.16 7.76
N SER A 177 1.60 -1.93 7.14
CA SER A 177 1.10 -3.20 7.67
C SER A 177 2.15 -4.31 7.74
N LEU A 178 3.15 -4.29 6.85
CA LEU A 178 4.18 -5.33 6.72
C LEU A 178 5.54 -4.89 7.27
N SER A 179 5.70 -3.60 7.57
CA SER A 179 6.91 -3.06 8.15
C SER A 179 7.14 -3.66 9.55
N SER A 180 8.21 -4.43 9.70
CA SER A 180 8.63 -4.88 11.03
C SER A 180 9.08 -3.66 11.83
N PRO A 181 8.67 -3.49 13.11
CA PRO A 181 9.17 -2.40 13.93
C PRO A 181 10.69 -2.54 14.07
N SER A 182 11.44 -1.70 13.38
CA SER A 182 12.89 -1.65 13.49
C SER A 182 13.24 -1.00 14.83
N VAL A 183 13.26 -1.81 15.90
CA VAL A 183 13.84 -1.39 17.18
C VAL A 183 15.34 -1.26 16.97
N SER A 184 15.78 -0.08 16.56
CA SER A 184 17.19 0.27 16.54
C SER A 184 17.68 0.38 17.99
N VAL A 185 18.29 -0.69 18.51
CA VAL A 185 19.07 -0.59 19.74
C VAL A 185 20.27 0.30 19.41
N SER A 186 20.22 1.54 19.90
CA SER A 186 21.39 2.41 19.92
C SER A 186 22.43 1.74 20.81
N ALA A 187 23.44 1.12 20.19
CA ALA A 187 24.59 0.60 20.92
C ALA A 187 25.18 1.74 21.77
N PRO A 188 25.41 1.54 23.09
CA PRO A 188 26.11 2.54 23.89
C PRO A 188 27.43 2.87 23.20
N GLY A 189 27.64 4.14 22.88
CA GLY A 189 28.81 4.58 22.12
C GLY A 189 30.09 3.98 22.68
N ALA A 190 30.88 3.35 21.82
CA ALA A 190 32.17 2.71 22.14
C ALA A 190 33.24 3.67 22.72
N LEU A 191 32.87 4.92 23.02
CA LEU A 191 33.71 5.93 23.65
C LEU A 191 33.67 5.89 25.19
N GLY A 192 32.73 5.14 25.80
CA GLY A 192 32.64 4.98 27.25
C GLY A 192 33.55 3.90 27.87
N LEU A 193 34.12 3.00 27.06
CA LEU A 193 34.87 1.83 27.56
C LEU A 193 36.40 1.99 27.52
N PHE A 194 36.93 3.10 26.98
CA PHE A 194 38.38 3.35 26.96
C PHE A 194 38.90 4.24 28.09
N THR A 195 38.04 4.87 28.89
CA THR A 195 38.49 5.77 29.96
C THR A 195 38.84 5.07 31.28
N LEU A 196 38.46 3.80 31.48
CA LEU A 196 38.87 3.01 32.65
C LEU A 196 40.21 2.27 32.48
N SER A 197 40.78 2.18 31.27
CA SER A 197 42.04 1.44 31.06
C SER A 197 43.31 2.29 31.22
N CYS A 198 43.21 3.62 31.33
CA CYS A 198 44.39 4.50 31.45
C CYS A 198 44.75 4.91 32.89
N ILE A 199 43.92 4.60 33.89
CA ILE A 199 44.21 4.92 35.31
C ILE A 199 45.05 3.81 35.98
N ALA A 200 45.06 2.58 35.42
CA ALA A 200 45.83 1.45 35.97
C ALA A 200 47.36 1.53 35.73
N LEU A 201 47.85 2.43 34.88
CA LEU A 201 49.29 2.55 34.56
C LEU A 201 50.01 3.70 35.30
N ALA A 202 49.30 4.60 35.98
CA ALA A 202 49.92 5.72 36.69
C ALA A 202 50.27 5.43 38.17
N VAL A 203 49.80 4.31 38.75
CA VAL A 203 50.00 4.00 40.19
C VAL A 203 51.20 3.08 40.46
N ARG A 204 51.84 2.49 39.44
CA ARG A 204 52.96 1.52 39.62
C ARG A 204 54.38 2.08 39.50
N ARG A 205 54.59 3.40 39.58
CA ARG A 205 55.95 3.99 39.60
C ARG A 205 56.17 4.98 40.74
N LYS A 206 55.88 4.60 41.99
CA LYS A 206 56.50 5.22 43.18
C LYS A 206 56.63 4.24 44.35
N ARG A 207 57.41 3.17 44.17
CA ARG A 207 58.04 2.43 45.28
C ARG A 207 59.33 1.78 44.80
N PHE A 208 60.40 2.57 44.73
CA PHE A 208 61.80 2.15 44.88
C PHE A 208 62.63 3.44 44.93
N ILE A 209 63.09 3.83 46.12
CA ILE A 209 64.34 4.55 46.43
C ILE A 209 64.41 4.62 47.97
N ALA A 210 65.59 4.20 48.48
CA ALA A 210 66.09 4.15 49.86
C ALA A 210 65.49 3.05 50.77
#